data_AF-A0A661TR96-F1
#
_entry.id   AF-A0A661TR96-F1
#
_cell.length_a   1.000
_cell.length_b   1.000
_cell.length_c   1.000
_cell.angle_alpha   90.00
_cell.angle_beta   90.00
_cell.angle_gamma   90.00
#
_symmetry.space_group_name_H-M   'P 1'
#
loop_
_entity.id
_entity.type
_entity.pdbx_description
1 polymer ?
#
loop_
_entity_poly.entity_id
_entity_poly.type
_entity_poly.pdbx_seq_one_letter_code
_entity_poly.pdbx_strand_id
1 'polypeptide(L)'
;MTLDLAPLYNFFQLPADQIVLKTLINVGWIPIVIVMLWGAKEVWIYYIQNKWGAKIKKILLAIDIPRGNEQSLKAVENIFTYFGGAHGTLTLLEKYWLGYYQLSFSFEIVSIDGYTQFLIRTPEFFRNLVETAVYSQYPDAEITEVNDYTEGIPRKYPDDEYDIWGAEFIFTKNDMYPFKTYSEFESQLAGRPETQFKDPMASLMDLYSSLRKGEQLWYQILVSPTGFDWMERGDKEISKILNEKIKAKKG
;
A
#
# COMPACT_ATOMS: atom_id res chain seq x y z
N MET A 1 -49.05 -2.91 26.46
CA MET A 1 -48.35 -4.14 26.05
C MET A 1 -47.48 -4.55 27.25
N THR A 2 -47.95 -5.51 28.05
CA THR A 2 -47.23 -5.97 29.25
C THR A 2 -46.19 -7.00 28.81
N LEU A 3 -44.91 -6.77 29.13
CA LEU A 3 -43.86 -7.73 28.87
C LEU A 3 -44.07 -8.95 29.79
N ASP A 4 -44.38 -10.11 29.23
CA ASP A 4 -44.51 -11.35 30.00
C ASP A 4 -43.11 -11.89 30.32
N LEU A 5 -42.75 -11.85 31.61
CA LEU A 5 -41.45 -12.29 32.13
C LEU A 5 -41.49 -13.73 32.67
N ALA A 6 -42.63 -14.42 32.61
CA ALA A 6 -42.77 -15.81 33.07
C ALA A 6 -41.76 -16.79 32.41
N PRO A 7 -41.41 -16.67 31.10
CA PRO A 7 -40.41 -17.53 30.48
C PRO A 7 -39.00 -17.36 31.07
N LEU A 8 -38.66 -16.14 31.48
CA LEU A 8 -37.35 -15.82 32.07
C LEU A 8 -37.26 -16.36 33.50
N TYR A 9 -38.34 -16.24 34.27
CA TYR A 9 -38.42 -16.79 35.62
C TYR A 9 -38.29 -18.32 35.64
N ASN A 10 -39.01 -19.01 34.73
CA ASN A 10 -38.94 -20.46 34.60
C ASN A 10 -37.56 -20.96 34.11
N PHE A 11 -36.80 -20.12 33.39
CA PHE A 11 -35.46 -20.44 32.94
C PHE A 11 -34.44 -20.48 34.09
N PHE A 12 -34.53 -19.54 35.04
CA PHE A 12 -33.63 -19.47 36.21
C PHE A 12 -33.94 -20.51 37.30
N GLN A 13 -35.08 -21.21 37.21
CA GLN A 13 -35.45 -22.30 38.12
C GLN A 13 -34.95 -23.69 37.69
N LEU A 14 -34.35 -23.80 36.50
CA LEU A 14 -33.81 -25.07 36.01
C LEU A 14 -32.50 -25.44 36.75
N PRO A 15 -32.14 -26.74 36.82
CA PRO A 15 -30.85 -27.14 37.35
C PRO A 15 -29.70 -26.61 36.46
N ALA A 16 -28.55 -26.36 37.09
CA ALA A 16 -27.46 -25.57 36.50
C ALA A 16 -26.90 -26.18 35.18
N ASP A 17 -26.90 -27.50 35.07
CA ASP A 17 -26.55 -28.25 33.85
C ASP A 17 -27.47 -27.91 32.68
N GLN A 18 -28.79 -27.85 32.92
CA GLN A 18 -29.78 -27.52 31.91
C GLN A 18 -29.75 -26.04 31.53
N ILE A 19 -29.44 -25.14 32.48
CA ILE A 19 -29.26 -23.72 32.20
C ILE A 19 -28.07 -23.51 31.26
N VAL A 20 -26.92 -24.14 31.57
CA VAL A 20 -25.71 -24.05 30.73
C VAL A 20 -25.97 -24.61 29.33
N LEU A 21 -26.58 -25.80 29.24
CA LEU A 21 -26.89 -26.44 27.96
C LEU A 21 -27.87 -25.60 27.13
N LYS A 22 -28.96 -25.11 27.72
CA LYS A 22 -29.92 -24.25 27.00
C LYS A 22 -29.30 -22.92 26.59
N THR A 23 -28.43 -22.33 27.40
CA THR A 23 -27.73 -21.08 27.04
C THR A 23 -26.79 -21.33 25.87
N LEU A 24 -26.02 -22.42 25.88
CA LEU A 24 -25.11 -22.77 24.80
C LEU A 24 -25.87 -23.06 23.49
N ILE A 25 -26.99 -23.78 23.55
CA ILE A 25 -27.81 -24.06 22.37
C ILE A 25 -28.48 -22.80 21.84
N ASN A 26 -29.00 -21.92 22.70
CA ASN A 26 -29.75 -20.74 22.28
C ASN A 26 -28.87 -19.56 21.87
N VAL A 27 -27.67 -19.41 22.46
CA VAL A 27 -26.79 -18.24 22.28
C VAL A 27 -25.44 -18.62 21.69
N GLY A 28 -24.98 -19.86 21.85
CA GLY A 28 -23.64 -20.30 21.43
C GLY A 28 -23.42 -20.30 19.91
N TRP A 29 -24.48 -20.28 19.10
CA TRP A 29 -24.38 -20.12 17.64
C TRP A 29 -24.18 -18.65 17.22
N ILE A 30 -24.47 -17.66 18.08
CA ILE A 30 -24.38 -16.23 17.73
C ILE A 30 -22.94 -15.83 17.37
N PRO A 31 -21.90 -16.17 18.17
CA PRO A 31 -20.52 -15.88 17.79
C PRO A 31 -20.11 -16.54 16.47
N ILE A 32 -20.58 -17.76 16.21
CA ILE A 32 -20.29 -18.50 14.97
C ILE A 32 -20.91 -17.77 13.77
N VAL A 33 -22.16 -17.34 13.88
CA VAL A 33 -22.84 -16.57 12.83
C VAL A 33 -22.18 -15.21 12.60
N ILE A 34 -21.73 -14.52 13.66
CA ILE A 34 -21.01 -13.25 13.51
C ILE A 34 -19.71 -13.45 12.73
N VAL A 35 -18.90 -14.45 13.09
CA VAL A 35 -17.65 -14.77 12.38
C VAL A 35 -17.93 -15.18 10.93
N MET A 36 -18.97 -15.98 10.69
CA MET A 36 -19.35 -16.38 9.33
C MET A 36 -19.83 -15.19 8.48
N LEU A 37 -20.66 -14.29 9.04
CA LEU A 37 -21.12 -13.10 8.33
C LEU A 37 -19.96 -12.14 8.02
N TRP A 38 -19.03 -11.99 8.96
CA TRP A 38 -17.81 -11.23 8.73
C TRP A 38 -16.96 -11.85 7.61
N GLY A 39 -16.68 -13.16 7.68
CA GLY A 39 -15.94 -13.87 6.62
C GLY A 39 -16.64 -13.81 5.26
N ALA A 40 -17.96 -13.98 5.21
CA ALA A 40 -18.75 -13.88 3.98
C ALA A 40 -18.67 -12.48 3.36
N LYS A 41 -18.70 -11.43 4.19
CA LYS A 41 -18.51 -10.04 3.76
C LYS A 41 -17.10 -9.84 3.17
N GLU A 42 -16.05 -10.31 3.83
CA GLU A 42 -14.68 -10.16 3.33
C GLU A 42 -14.47 -10.93 2.02
N VAL A 43 -14.98 -12.15 1.91
CA VAL A 43 -14.95 -12.95 0.66
C VAL A 43 -15.75 -12.25 -0.45
N TRP A 44 -16.92 -11.70 -0.14
CA TRP A 44 -17.72 -10.94 -1.10
C TRP A 44 -16.96 -9.73 -1.63
N ILE A 45 -16.37 -8.91 -0.74
CA ILE A 45 -15.59 -7.72 -1.11
C ILE A 45 -14.39 -8.12 -1.97
N TYR A 46 -13.65 -9.16 -1.57
CA TYR A 46 -12.53 -9.69 -2.34
C TYR A 46 -12.96 -10.14 -3.74
N TYR A 47 -14.10 -10.83 -3.86
CA TYR A 47 -14.63 -11.28 -5.13
C TYR A 47 -15.00 -10.11 -6.06
N ILE A 48 -15.74 -9.11 -5.56
CA ILE A 48 -16.12 -7.95 -6.39
C ILE A 48 -14.91 -7.09 -6.77
N GLN A 49 -13.95 -6.91 -5.87
CA GLN A 49 -12.71 -6.16 -6.13
C GLN A 49 -11.87 -6.84 -7.19
N ASN A 50 -11.69 -8.17 -7.12
CA ASN A 50 -10.96 -8.89 -8.16
C ASN A 50 -11.69 -8.84 -9.51
N LYS A 51 -13.02 -8.97 -9.50
CA LYS A 51 -13.84 -8.89 -10.72
C LYS A 51 -13.74 -7.51 -11.39
N TRP A 52 -13.65 -6.44 -10.60
CA TRP A 52 -13.44 -5.10 -11.12
C TRP A 52 -11.98 -4.86 -11.53
N GLY A 53 -11.02 -5.20 -10.66
CA GLY A 53 -9.59 -5.04 -10.90
C GLY A 53 -9.08 -5.78 -12.13
N ALA A 54 -9.64 -6.96 -12.44
CA ALA A 54 -9.33 -7.71 -13.66
C ALA A 54 -9.73 -6.99 -14.96
N LYS A 55 -10.64 -6.01 -14.90
CA LYS A 55 -11.02 -5.18 -16.06
C LYS A 55 -10.01 -4.06 -16.33
N ILE A 56 -9.18 -3.74 -15.35
CA ILE A 56 -8.25 -2.62 -15.43
C ILE A 56 -6.95 -3.14 -16.02
N LYS A 57 -6.69 -2.76 -17.27
CA LYS A 57 -5.41 -3.02 -17.91
C LYS A 57 -4.33 -2.20 -17.20
N LYS A 58 -3.33 -2.90 -16.67
CA LYS A 58 -2.12 -2.31 -16.09
C LYS A 58 -1.01 -2.41 -17.12
N ILE A 59 -0.24 -1.35 -17.25
CA ILE A 59 0.92 -1.26 -18.12
C ILE A 59 2.17 -1.01 -17.27
N LEU A 60 3.33 -1.39 -17.81
CA LEU A 60 4.63 -1.19 -17.20
C LEU A 60 5.45 -0.27 -18.11
N LEU A 61 5.89 0.86 -17.55
CA LEU A 61 6.63 1.90 -18.26
C LEU A 61 8.07 1.91 -17.78
N ALA A 62 9.03 1.63 -18.66
CA ALA A 62 10.44 1.83 -18.39
C ALA A 62 10.81 3.30 -18.60
N ILE A 63 11.62 3.83 -17.68
CA ILE A 63 12.06 5.23 -17.67
C ILE A 63 13.58 5.27 -17.79
N ASP A 64 14.06 5.76 -18.92
CA ASP A 64 15.47 5.95 -19.21
C ASP A 64 15.80 7.44 -19.21
N ILE A 65 16.59 7.87 -18.21
CA ILE A 65 16.98 9.28 -18.06
C ILE A 65 18.40 9.45 -18.64
N PRO A 66 18.61 10.37 -19.61
CA PRO A 66 19.93 10.60 -20.17
C PRO A 66 20.90 11.18 -19.12
N ARG A 67 22.18 10.84 -19.28
CA ARG A 67 23.25 11.27 -18.38
C ARG A 67 23.38 12.80 -18.39
N GLY A 68 23.46 13.42 -17.22
CA GLY A 68 23.63 14.87 -17.04
C GLY A 68 22.36 15.62 -16.63
N ASN A 69 21.22 14.92 -16.50
CA ASN A 69 19.98 15.51 -15.99
C ASN A 69 19.88 15.39 -14.45
N GLU A 70 20.79 16.07 -13.74
CA GLU A 70 20.78 16.10 -12.29
C GLU A 70 19.64 16.99 -11.78
N GLN A 71 18.65 16.38 -11.14
CA GLN A 71 17.55 17.08 -10.50
C GLN A 71 17.68 16.99 -8.98
N SER A 72 17.25 18.05 -8.28
CA SER A 72 17.20 18.03 -6.82
C SER A 72 16.12 17.06 -6.32
N LEU A 73 16.30 16.48 -5.13
CA LEU A 73 15.28 15.61 -4.52
C LEU A 73 13.93 16.32 -4.34
N LYS A 74 13.97 17.63 -4.06
CA LYS A 74 12.78 18.49 -3.99
C LYS A 74 12.04 18.59 -5.33
N ALA A 75 12.76 18.57 -6.45
CA ALA A 75 12.16 18.57 -7.77
C ALA A 75 11.40 17.25 -8.01
N VAL A 76 11.98 16.12 -7.60
CA VAL A 76 11.35 14.79 -7.67
C VAL A 76 10.10 14.69 -6.77
N GLU A 77 10.08 15.35 -5.62
CA GLU A 77 8.88 15.43 -4.76
C GLU A 77 7.66 16.02 -5.50
N ASN A 78 7.88 16.96 -6.43
CA ASN A 78 6.80 17.51 -7.24
C ASN A 78 6.16 16.44 -8.14
N ILE A 79 6.91 15.43 -8.59
CA ILE A 79 6.37 14.30 -9.36
C ILE A 79 5.30 13.57 -8.52
N PHE A 80 5.58 13.31 -7.25
CA PHE A 80 4.63 12.67 -6.34
C PHE A 80 3.38 13.51 -6.07
N THR A 81 3.49 14.85 -6.16
CA THR A 81 2.33 15.74 -6.10
C THR A 81 1.35 15.49 -7.26
N TYR A 82 1.84 15.23 -8.49
CA TYR A 82 0.99 14.86 -9.62
C TYR A 82 0.24 13.55 -9.36
N PHE A 83 0.91 12.55 -8.79
CA PHE A 83 0.29 11.27 -8.45
C PHE A 83 -0.75 11.39 -7.34
N GLY A 84 -0.56 12.31 -6.38
CA GLY A 84 -1.58 12.65 -5.39
C GLY A 84 -2.88 13.20 -6.01
N GLY A 85 -2.79 13.81 -7.19
CA GLY A 85 -3.94 14.26 -7.97
C GLY A 85 -4.83 13.12 -8.52
N ALA A 86 -4.33 11.89 -8.55
CA ALA A 86 -5.07 10.71 -9.01
C ALA A 86 -6.00 10.10 -7.95
N HIS A 87 -6.25 10.79 -6.84
CA HIS A 87 -7.19 10.33 -5.81
C HIS A 87 -8.64 10.41 -6.31
N GLY A 88 -9.42 9.37 -6.01
CA GLY A 88 -10.85 9.33 -6.28
C GLY A 88 -11.64 9.17 -4.99
N THR A 89 -12.67 9.99 -4.80
CA THR A 89 -13.62 9.80 -3.70
C THR A 89 -14.60 8.70 -4.07
N LEU A 90 -14.48 7.54 -3.41
CA LEU A 90 -15.37 6.40 -3.62
C LEU A 90 -16.60 6.49 -2.72
N THR A 91 -17.78 6.34 -3.31
CA THR A 91 -19.04 6.22 -2.55
C THR A 91 -19.16 4.85 -1.88
N LEU A 92 -20.01 4.74 -0.86
CA LEU A 92 -20.27 3.47 -0.17
C LEU A 92 -20.79 2.38 -1.12
N LEU A 93 -21.59 2.76 -2.12
CA LEU A 93 -22.11 1.84 -3.12
C LEU A 93 -21.00 1.33 -4.03
N GLU A 94 -20.12 2.22 -4.49
CA GLU A 94 -18.97 1.84 -5.32
C GLU A 94 -18.03 0.89 -4.56
N LYS A 95 -17.79 1.15 -3.29
CA LYS A 95 -16.90 0.34 -2.45
C LYS A 95 -17.47 -1.05 -2.16
N TYR A 96 -18.72 -1.14 -1.70
CA TYR A 96 -19.28 -2.40 -1.18
C TYR A 96 -20.11 -3.20 -2.19
N TRP A 97 -20.54 -2.57 -3.29
CA TRP A 97 -21.39 -3.22 -4.31
C TRP A 97 -20.71 -3.36 -5.66
N LEU A 98 -19.93 -2.35 -6.09
CA LEU A 98 -19.18 -2.40 -7.34
C LEU A 98 -17.73 -2.89 -7.17
N GLY A 99 -17.21 -2.86 -5.94
CA GLY A 99 -15.85 -3.32 -5.62
C GLY A 99 -14.76 -2.34 -6.07
N TYR A 100 -15.10 -1.07 -6.25
CA TYR A 100 -14.10 -0.08 -6.64
C TYR A 100 -13.16 0.19 -5.46
N TYR A 101 -11.88 0.31 -5.78
CA TYR A 101 -10.85 0.68 -4.82
C TYR A 101 -9.90 1.70 -5.45
N GLN A 102 -9.20 2.44 -4.62
CA GLN A 102 -8.25 3.44 -5.07
C GLN A 102 -7.11 2.75 -5.81
N LEU A 103 -6.88 3.15 -7.06
CA LEU A 103 -5.80 2.60 -7.85
C LEU A 103 -4.46 3.13 -7.37
N SER A 104 -3.48 2.23 -7.38
CA SER A 104 -2.12 2.49 -6.95
C SER A 104 -1.16 2.55 -8.14
N PHE A 105 -0.03 3.19 -7.90
CA PHE A 105 1.16 3.20 -8.74
C PHE A 105 2.22 2.34 -8.07
N SER A 106 2.99 1.61 -8.86
CA SER A 106 4.16 0.87 -8.37
C SER A 106 5.39 1.51 -8.96
N PHE A 107 6.34 1.93 -8.12
CA PHE A 107 7.66 2.39 -8.55
C PHE A 107 8.64 1.26 -8.28
N GLU A 108 9.29 0.76 -9.32
CA GLU A 108 10.04 -0.47 -9.25
C GLU A 108 11.47 -0.26 -9.75
N ILE A 109 12.41 -0.86 -9.05
CA ILE A 109 13.81 -0.98 -9.45
C ILE A 109 14.07 -2.47 -9.62
N VAL A 110 14.36 -2.86 -10.85
CA VAL A 110 14.52 -4.26 -11.23
C VAL A 110 15.91 -4.42 -11.82
N SER A 111 16.69 -5.36 -11.31
CA SER A 111 17.91 -5.82 -11.98
C SER A 111 17.79 -7.28 -12.35
N ILE A 112 18.12 -7.58 -13.61
CA ILE A 112 18.16 -8.92 -14.19
C ILE A 112 19.54 -9.07 -14.82
N ASP A 113 20.30 -10.09 -14.41
CA ASP A 113 21.67 -10.32 -14.91
C ASP A 113 22.61 -9.11 -14.73
N GLY A 114 22.36 -8.28 -13.72
CA GLY A 114 23.12 -7.05 -13.46
C GLY A 114 22.67 -5.82 -14.25
N TYR A 115 21.65 -5.95 -15.11
CA TYR A 115 21.07 -4.83 -15.84
C TYR A 115 19.90 -4.20 -15.07
N THR A 116 20.14 -3.02 -14.49
CA THR A 116 19.16 -2.27 -13.71
C THR A 116 18.23 -1.44 -14.59
N GLN A 117 16.93 -1.54 -14.37
CA GLN A 117 15.89 -0.74 -14.98
C GLN A 117 14.99 -0.08 -13.92
N PHE A 118 14.55 1.13 -14.22
CA PHE A 118 13.54 1.85 -13.44
C PHE A 118 12.19 1.74 -14.15
N LEU A 119 11.20 1.24 -13.44
CA LEU A 119 9.90 0.91 -14.00
C LEU A 119 8.79 1.57 -13.18
N ILE A 120 7.74 2.04 -13.85
CA ILE A 120 6.50 2.49 -13.22
C ILE A 120 5.35 1.63 -13.73
N ARG A 121 4.68 0.91 -12.82
CA ARG A 121 3.45 0.19 -13.12
C ARG A 121 2.25 1.04 -12.80
N THR A 122 1.38 1.23 -13.79
CA THR A 122 0.20 2.10 -13.67
C THR A 122 -0.99 1.51 -14.44
N PRO A 123 -2.24 1.81 -14.06
CA PRO A 123 -3.38 1.66 -14.96
C PRO A 123 -3.16 2.40 -16.27
N GLU A 124 -3.57 1.80 -17.40
CA GLU A 124 -3.36 2.34 -18.76
C GLU A 124 -3.89 3.77 -18.92
N PHE A 125 -5.05 4.06 -18.34
CA PHE A 125 -5.66 5.39 -18.44
C PHE A 125 -4.90 6.49 -17.67
N PHE A 126 -4.00 6.12 -16.76
CA PHE A 126 -3.11 7.06 -16.07
C PHE A 126 -1.74 7.19 -16.75
N ARG A 127 -1.52 6.56 -17.90
CA ARG A 127 -0.27 6.70 -18.68
C ARG A 127 0.12 8.16 -18.89
N ASN A 128 -0.81 8.97 -19.40
CA ASN A 128 -0.55 10.40 -19.66
C ASN A 128 -0.19 11.18 -18.39
N LEU A 129 -0.74 10.78 -17.24
CA LEU A 129 -0.40 11.40 -15.95
C LEU A 129 1.04 11.06 -15.57
N VAL A 130 1.44 9.79 -15.69
CA VAL A 130 2.83 9.36 -15.43
C VAL A 130 3.80 10.07 -16.36
N GLU A 131 3.54 10.05 -17.67
CA GLU A 131 4.39 10.71 -18.67
C GLU A 131 4.54 12.19 -18.37
N THR A 132 3.43 12.89 -18.12
CA THR A 132 3.45 14.33 -17.77
C THR A 132 4.25 14.60 -16.49
N ALA A 133 4.06 13.78 -15.46
CA ALA A 133 4.73 13.94 -14.18
C ALA A 133 6.25 13.76 -14.30
N VAL A 134 6.70 12.79 -15.11
CA VAL A 134 8.12 12.53 -15.39
C VAL A 134 8.71 13.64 -16.28
N TYR A 135 8.06 14.00 -17.39
CA TYR A 135 8.54 15.02 -18.33
C TYR A 135 8.64 16.43 -17.72
N SER A 136 7.64 16.83 -16.93
CA SER A 136 7.89 17.18 -15.54
C SER A 136 9.23 17.80 -15.15
N GLN A 137 10.04 16.90 -14.62
CA GLN A 137 11.33 17.15 -14.02
C GLN A 137 12.46 16.64 -14.92
N TYR A 138 12.14 15.70 -15.83
CA TYR A 138 13.06 15.08 -16.77
C TYR A 138 12.53 15.21 -18.20
N PRO A 139 12.66 16.39 -18.84
CA PRO A 139 12.12 16.62 -20.19
C PRO A 139 12.70 15.69 -21.25
N ASP A 140 13.97 15.30 -21.08
CA ASP A 140 14.69 14.42 -22.01
C ASP A 140 14.56 12.92 -21.67
N ALA A 141 13.69 12.54 -20.72
CA ALA A 141 13.49 11.14 -20.37
C ALA A 141 12.84 10.35 -21.53
N GLU A 142 13.32 9.14 -21.78
CA GLU A 142 12.67 8.22 -22.71
C GLU A 142 11.75 7.29 -21.90
N ILE A 143 10.47 7.25 -22.28
CA ILE A 143 9.46 6.40 -21.62
C ILE A 143 8.97 5.37 -22.63
N THR A 144 9.21 4.10 -22.33
CA THR A 144 8.81 2.98 -23.20
C THR A 144 7.93 1.98 -22.46
N GLU A 145 6.93 1.42 -23.14
CA GLU A 145 6.12 0.35 -22.56
C GLU A 145 6.86 -0.98 -22.72
N VAL A 146 7.04 -1.70 -21.60
CA VAL A 146 7.77 -2.97 -21.55
C VAL A 146 6.85 -4.09 -21.06
N ASN A 147 7.22 -5.33 -21.39
CA ASN A 147 6.50 -6.51 -20.89
C ASN A 147 6.79 -6.71 -19.40
N ASP A 148 5.85 -7.37 -18.71
CA ASP A 148 5.99 -7.68 -17.29
C ASP A 148 7.13 -8.69 -17.08
N TYR A 149 8.17 -8.26 -16.37
CA TYR A 149 9.36 -9.09 -16.12
C TYR A 149 9.04 -10.34 -15.29
N THR A 150 7.92 -10.35 -14.56
CA THR A 150 7.49 -11.51 -13.76
C THR A 150 7.01 -12.68 -14.63
N GLU A 151 6.70 -12.45 -15.91
CA GLU A 151 6.31 -13.52 -16.84
C GLU A 151 7.45 -14.50 -17.15
N GLY A 152 8.70 -14.04 -16.99
CA GLY A 152 9.89 -14.85 -17.21
C GLY A 152 10.21 -15.86 -16.10
N ILE A 153 9.40 -15.90 -15.04
CA ILE A 153 9.68 -16.69 -13.82
C ILE A 153 8.62 -17.78 -13.60
N PRO A 154 9.00 -18.94 -13.03
CA PRO A 154 8.06 -20.02 -12.76
C PRO A 154 6.85 -19.59 -11.92
N ARG A 155 5.68 -20.13 -12.25
CA ARG A 155 4.43 -19.87 -11.49
C ARG A 155 4.19 -20.88 -10.36
N LYS A 156 4.99 -21.94 -10.30
CA LYS A 156 4.85 -23.02 -9.31
C LYS A 156 6.19 -23.21 -8.62
N TYR A 157 6.14 -23.24 -7.30
CA TYR A 157 7.29 -23.50 -6.43
C TYR A 157 7.01 -24.74 -5.57
N PRO A 158 8.03 -25.51 -5.20
CA PRO A 158 9.46 -25.33 -5.53
C PRO A 158 9.76 -25.60 -7.01
N ASP A 159 10.74 -24.88 -7.55
CA ASP A 159 11.27 -25.05 -8.91
C ASP A 159 12.73 -25.51 -8.82
N ASP A 160 13.19 -26.33 -9.76
CA ASP A 160 14.55 -26.88 -9.73
C ASP A 160 15.61 -25.85 -10.15
N GLU A 161 15.22 -24.80 -10.87
CA GLU A 161 16.10 -23.76 -11.43
C GLU A 161 16.06 -22.46 -10.62
N TYR A 162 14.92 -22.13 -10.01
CA TYR A 162 14.72 -20.86 -9.30
C TYR A 162 14.38 -21.04 -7.82
N ASP A 163 15.20 -20.42 -6.95
CA ASP A 163 14.88 -20.18 -5.54
C ASP A 163 14.46 -18.71 -5.35
N ILE A 164 13.30 -18.49 -4.72
CA ILE A 164 12.73 -17.16 -4.53
C ILE A 164 12.57 -16.86 -3.05
N TRP A 165 13.10 -15.71 -2.65
CA TRP A 165 12.86 -15.12 -1.35
C TRP A 165 12.33 -13.69 -1.50
N GLY A 166 11.35 -13.33 -0.66
CA GLY A 166 10.75 -12.00 -0.66
C GLY A 166 10.41 -11.57 0.77
N ALA A 167 10.45 -10.27 0.99
CA ALA A 167 10.08 -9.64 2.26
C ALA A 167 9.37 -8.30 2.00
N GLU A 168 8.56 -7.88 2.97
CA GLU A 168 7.88 -6.59 2.96
C GLU A 168 8.42 -5.71 4.09
N PHE A 169 8.65 -4.43 3.79
CA PHE A 169 8.98 -3.44 4.82
C PHE A 169 7.70 -2.97 5.50
N ILE A 170 7.57 -3.26 6.78
CA ILE A 170 6.46 -2.78 7.61
C ILE A 170 6.90 -1.67 8.54
N PHE A 171 6.01 -0.73 8.81
CA PHE A 171 6.27 0.33 9.78
C PHE A 171 6.38 -0.22 11.20
N THR A 172 7.46 0.11 11.91
CA THR A 172 7.59 -0.23 13.35
C THR A 172 6.69 0.65 14.23
N LYS A 173 6.37 1.86 13.78
CA LYS A 173 5.55 2.86 14.48
C LYS A 173 4.34 3.25 13.63
N ASN A 174 3.47 4.11 14.17
CA ASN A 174 2.36 4.69 13.41
C ASN A 174 2.88 5.36 12.11
N ASP A 175 2.11 5.28 11.02
CA ASP A 175 2.45 5.87 9.72
C ASP A 175 2.55 7.40 9.77
N MET A 176 2.03 8.03 10.83
CA MET A 176 2.14 9.46 11.08
C MET A 176 3.53 9.92 11.56
N TYR A 177 4.41 9.00 11.96
CA TYR A 177 5.79 9.37 12.28
C TYR A 177 6.58 9.58 11.00
N PRO A 178 7.28 10.72 10.84
CA PRO A 178 8.00 10.99 9.61
C PRO A 178 9.13 9.98 9.42
N PHE A 179 9.31 9.53 8.18
CA PHE A 179 10.60 9.02 7.75
C PHE A 179 11.64 10.13 7.85
N LYS A 180 12.93 9.76 7.87
CA LYS A 180 13.97 10.77 7.64
C LYS A 180 13.69 11.45 6.31
N THR A 181 13.40 12.74 6.34
CA THR A 181 13.07 13.51 5.14
C THR A 181 14.36 13.87 4.41
N TYR A 182 14.28 14.19 3.11
CA TYR A 182 15.45 14.61 2.34
C TYR A 182 16.17 15.80 2.98
N SER A 183 15.42 16.70 3.65
CA SER A 183 15.98 17.84 4.39
C SER A 183 16.89 17.40 5.54
N GLU A 184 16.58 16.26 6.19
CA GLU A 184 17.44 15.68 7.24
C GLU A 184 18.69 15.00 6.66
N PHE A 185 18.62 14.48 5.44
CA PHE A 185 19.78 13.95 4.71
C PHE A 185 20.70 15.07 4.22
N GLU A 186 20.13 16.14 3.66
CA GLU A 186 20.86 17.32 3.20
C GLU A 186 21.46 18.14 4.36
N SER A 187 20.72 18.30 5.47
CA SER A 187 21.18 19.02 6.67
C SER A 187 22.39 18.38 7.34
N GLN A 188 22.50 17.05 7.34
CA GLN A 188 23.70 16.34 7.81
C GLN A 188 24.95 16.61 6.95
N LEU A 189 24.75 17.03 5.70
CA LEU A 189 25.81 17.36 4.73
C LEU A 189 26.10 18.88 4.67
N ALA A 190 25.13 19.72 5.04
CA ALA A 190 25.18 21.19 4.91
C ALA A 190 26.22 21.90 5.81
N GLY A 191 26.88 21.18 6.73
CA GLY A 191 27.94 21.71 7.59
C GLY A 191 29.33 21.76 6.95
N ARG A 192 29.52 21.21 5.73
CA ARG A 192 30.81 21.19 5.06
C ARG A 192 30.63 21.54 3.56
N PRO A 193 31.17 22.68 3.09
CA PRO A 193 30.99 23.15 1.71
C PRO A 193 31.59 22.22 0.62
N GLU A 194 32.29 21.16 1.00
CA GLU A 194 32.98 20.24 0.08
C GLU A 194 32.57 18.76 0.21
N THR A 195 31.61 18.42 1.09
CA THR A 195 31.12 17.02 1.13
C THR A 195 30.11 16.80 0.03
N GLN A 196 30.64 16.34 -1.11
CA GLN A 196 29.98 15.60 -2.17
C GLN A 196 28.73 14.89 -1.64
N PHE A 197 27.55 15.30 -2.12
CA PHE A 197 26.29 14.63 -1.82
C PHE A 197 26.48 13.14 -2.09
N LYS A 198 26.53 12.33 -1.03
CA LYS A 198 26.63 10.88 -1.16
C LYS A 198 25.24 10.36 -1.47
N ASP A 199 25.05 9.87 -2.68
CA ASP A 199 23.79 9.27 -3.10
C ASP A 199 23.41 8.13 -2.13
N PRO A 200 22.28 8.23 -1.41
CA PRO A 200 21.82 7.17 -0.51
C PRO A 200 21.50 5.87 -1.25
N MET A 201 21.29 5.91 -2.56
CA MET A 201 21.04 4.75 -3.41
C MET A 201 22.32 4.07 -3.91
N ALA A 202 23.51 4.66 -3.73
CA ALA A 202 24.75 4.13 -4.30
C ALA A 202 25.00 2.67 -3.89
N SER A 203 24.88 2.36 -2.59
CA SER A 203 25.06 0.98 -2.10
C SER A 203 24.00 0.01 -2.64
N LEU A 204 22.79 0.49 -2.90
CA LEU A 204 21.75 -0.32 -3.53
C LEU A 204 22.09 -0.58 -5.01
N MET A 205 22.55 0.44 -5.73
CA MET A 205 22.96 0.31 -7.14
C MET A 205 24.19 -0.59 -7.30
N ASP A 206 25.13 -0.55 -6.36
CA ASP A 206 26.27 -1.48 -6.34
C ASP A 206 25.80 -2.94 -6.16
N LEU A 207 24.84 -3.18 -5.27
CA LEU A 207 24.24 -4.50 -5.11
C LEU A 207 23.56 -4.97 -6.40
N TYR A 208 22.73 -4.11 -7.01
CA TYR A 208 22.00 -4.39 -8.25
C TYR A 208 22.93 -4.68 -9.44
N SER A 209 24.06 -3.99 -9.54
CA SER A 209 25.06 -4.18 -10.60
C SER A 209 25.99 -5.37 -10.36
N SER A 210 26.10 -5.85 -9.11
CA SER A 210 26.92 -7.01 -8.76
C SER A 210 26.27 -8.37 -9.07
N LEU A 211 25.00 -8.37 -9.48
CA LEU A 211 24.25 -9.58 -9.81
C LEU A 211 24.88 -10.31 -10.99
N ARG A 212 24.90 -11.64 -10.90
CA ARG A 212 25.41 -12.53 -11.94
C ARG A 212 24.29 -12.95 -12.88
N LYS A 213 24.69 -13.54 -14.00
CA LYS A 213 23.75 -14.14 -14.95
C LYS A 213 22.91 -15.22 -14.25
N GLY A 214 21.59 -15.12 -14.37
CA GLY A 214 20.59 -15.95 -13.70
C GLY A 214 20.05 -15.33 -12.41
N GLU A 215 20.67 -14.29 -11.86
CA GLU A 215 20.23 -13.63 -10.64
C GLU A 215 19.33 -12.43 -10.95
N GLN A 216 18.29 -12.24 -10.13
CA GLN A 216 17.37 -11.12 -10.23
C GLN A 216 17.11 -10.51 -8.86
N LEU A 217 16.98 -9.19 -8.81
CA LEU A 217 16.60 -8.46 -7.60
C LEU A 217 15.58 -7.40 -7.93
N TRP A 218 14.47 -7.42 -7.19
CA TRP A 218 13.34 -6.52 -7.40
C TRP A 218 13.05 -5.74 -6.14
N TYR A 219 12.85 -4.45 -6.30
CA TYR A 219 12.45 -3.55 -5.23
C TYR A 219 11.27 -2.75 -5.71
N GLN A 220 10.16 -2.81 -4.97
CA GLN A 220 8.89 -2.23 -5.37
C GLN A 220 8.36 -1.33 -4.26
N ILE A 221 8.00 -0.11 -4.62
CA ILE A 221 7.31 0.85 -3.75
C ILE A 221 5.90 1.03 -4.29
N LEU A 222 4.92 0.53 -3.54
CA LEU A 222 3.50 0.71 -3.85
C LEU A 222 3.00 2.02 -3.24
N VAL A 223 2.57 2.93 -4.10
CA VAL A 223 2.03 4.24 -3.69
C VAL A 223 0.57 4.32 -4.10
N SER A 224 -0.29 4.56 -3.12
CA SER A 224 -1.72 4.79 -3.36
C SER A 224 -2.05 6.25 -3.04
N PRO A 225 -2.64 7.00 -3.97
CA PRO A 225 -3.12 8.35 -3.70
C PRO A 225 -4.11 8.32 -2.54
N THR A 226 -3.94 9.20 -1.56
CA THR A 226 -4.84 9.29 -0.41
C THR A 226 -5.55 10.64 -0.41
N GLY A 227 -6.74 10.68 0.17
CA GLY A 227 -7.46 11.93 0.40
C GLY A 227 -6.86 12.72 1.58
N PHE A 228 -7.67 13.59 2.17
CA PHE A 228 -7.28 14.43 3.30
C PHE A 228 -7.57 13.79 4.68
N ASP A 229 -7.98 12.52 4.70
CA ASP A 229 -8.33 11.77 5.91
C ASP A 229 -7.13 11.53 6.84
N TRP A 230 -5.90 11.53 6.30
CA TRP A 230 -4.68 11.38 7.08
C TRP A 230 -4.45 12.56 8.04
N MET A 231 -4.94 13.76 7.75
CA MET A 231 -4.75 14.93 8.62
C MET A 231 -5.42 14.72 9.98
N GLU A 232 -6.65 14.20 10.00
CA GLU A 232 -7.35 13.90 11.26
C GLU A 232 -6.65 12.77 12.04
N ARG A 233 -6.06 11.79 11.34
CA ARG A 233 -5.24 10.74 11.98
C ARG A 233 -3.95 11.31 12.57
N GLY A 234 -3.30 12.22 11.86
CA GLY A 234 -2.11 12.94 12.31
C GLY A 234 -2.40 13.76 13.56
N ASP A 235 -3.47 14.57 13.55
CA ASP A 235 -3.90 15.37 14.70
C ASP A 235 -4.13 14.49 15.94
N LYS A 236 -4.78 13.33 15.79
CA LYS A 236 -4.99 12.38 16.89
C LYS A 236 -3.70 11.83 17.46
N GLU A 237 -2.72 11.49 16.60
CA GLU A 237 -1.43 10.99 17.06
C GLU A 237 -0.60 12.12 17.72
N ILE A 238 -0.64 13.34 17.19
CA ILE A 238 0.01 14.51 17.80
C ILE A 238 -0.60 14.80 19.18
N SER A 239 -1.92 14.84 19.31
CA SER A 239 -2.57 15.03 20.62
C SER A 239 -2.20 13.94 21.62
N LYS A 240 -2.03 12.70 21.16
CA LYS A 240 -1.57 11.58 21.99
C LYS A 240 -0.12 11.77 22.45
N ILE A 241 0.77 12.25 21.58
CA ILE A 241 2.16 12.57 21.93
C ILE A 241 2.23 13.73 22.93
N LEU A 242 1.42 14.78 22.72
CA LEU A 242 1.35 15.97 23.57
C LEU A 242 0.57 15.77 24.88
N ASN A 243 -0.01 14.58 25.11
CA ASN A 243 -0.91 14.29 26.24
C ASN A 243 -2.08 15.28 26.36
N GLU A 244 -2.55 15.85 25.25
CA GLU A 244 -3.72 16.72 25.25
C GLU A 244 -4.99 15.88 25.34
N LYS A 245 -5.89 16.22 26.28
CA LYS A 245 -7.21 15.58 26.35
C LYS A 245 -8.00 15.93 25.08
N ILE A 246 -8.13 14.97 24.17
CA ILE A 246 -8.93 15.09 22.94
C ILE A 246 -10.33 15.60 23.33
N LYS A 247 -10.61 16.88 23.05
CA LYS A 247 -11.97 17.40 23.13
C LYS A 247 -12.75 16.76 22.00
N ALA A 248 -13.67 15.86 22.34
CA ALA A 248 -14.61 15.29 21.37
C ALA A 248 -15.27 16.45 20.59
N LYS A 249 -15.23 16.38 19.25
CA LYS A 249 -15.91 17.33 18.36
C LYS A 249 -17.36 17.47 18.85
N LYS A 250 -17.76 18.69 19.24
CA LYS A 250 -19.19 19.02 19.36
C LYS A 250 -19.77 18.94 17.94
N GLY A 251 -20.76 18.08 17.77
CA GLY A 251 -21.48 17.87 16.52
C GLY A 251 -22.28 19.08 16.07
#